data_AF-A0A7V7ZLF9-F1
#
_entry.id   AF-A0A7V7ZLF9-F1
#
_cell.length_a   1.000
_cell.length_b   1.000
_cell.length_c   1.000
_cell.angle_alpha   90.00
_cell.angle_beta   90.00
_cell.angle_gamma   90.00
#
_symmetry.space_group_name_H-M   'P 1'
#
loop_
_entity.id
_entity.type
_entity.pdbx_description
1 polymer ?
#
loop_
_entity_poly.entity_id
_entity_poly.type
_entity_poly.pdbx_seq_one_letter_code
_entity_poly.pdbx_strand_id
1 'polypeptide(L)'
;MSEEVEVKVTSAQPAGHAPSLFDGVRRLVLASIGAVAITRDEAEKVIDQLVERGELAQKEGERLTSELGQRLRATRAEAEQGGTHLNRQIEQGIEQVLGRLNIPSKREIDELTAKIAELNAQIAALKSGGDQH
;
A
#
# COMPACT_ATOMS: atom_id res chain seq x y z
N MET A 1 0.56 2.80 -56.56
CA MET A 1 0.89 1.77 -55.56
C MET A 1 0.87 2.49 -54.23
N SER A 2 -0.19 2.33 -53.47
CA SER A 2 -0.38 2.97 -52.16
C SER A 2 -0.48 1.82 -51.18
N GLU A 3 0.61 1.51 -50.48
CA GLU A 3 0.60 0.52 -49.41
C GLU A 3 -0.14 1.10 -48.21
N GLU A 4 -1.29 0.51 -47.92
CA GLU A 4 -2.02 0.67 -46.67
C GLU A 4 -1.12 0.12 -45.55
N VAL A 5 -0.51 1.01 -44.77
CA VAL A 5 0.17 0.62 -43.53
C VAL A 5 -0.91 0.39 -42.49
N GLU A 6 -1.35 -0.86 -42.38
CA GLU A 6 -2.26 -1.35 -41.36
C GLU A 6 -1.59 -1.18 -39.98
N VAL A 7 -1.95 -0.12 -39.26
CA VAL A 7 -1.55 0.08 -37.87
C VAL A 7 -2.32 -0.93 -37.02
N LYS A 8 -1.70 -2.10 -36.83
CA LYS A 8 -2.15 -3.08 -35.85
C LYS A 8 -2.00 -2.47 -34.45
N VAL A 9 -3.08 -1.87 -33.96
CA VAL A 9 -3.27 -1.53 -32.55
C VAL A 9 -3.34 -2.85 -31.79
N THR A 10 -2.16 -3.37 -31.44
CA THR A 10 -2.06 -4.44 -30.47
C THR A 10 -2.49 -3.86 -29.14
N SER A 11 -3.66 -4.31 -28.70
CA SER A 11 -4.17 -4.13 -27.34
C SER A 11 -3.08 -4.59 -26.36
N ALA A 12 -2.43 -3.63 -25.71
CA ALA A 12 -1.56 -3.91 -24.58
C ALA A 12 -2.45 -4.29 -23.39
N GLN A 13 -2.69 -5.60 -23.26
CA GLN A 13 -3.11 -6.27 -22.03
C GLN A 13 -2.25 -5.74 -20.86
N PRO A 14 -2.81 -5.40 -19.68
CA PRO A 14 -2.03 -4.86 -18.56
C PRO A 14 -1.20 -5.97 -17.93
N ALA A 15 -0.01 -6.20 -18.49
CA ALA A 15 0.96 -7.13 -17.96
C ALA A 15 1.72 -6.46 -16.81
N GLY A 16 1.54 -7.01 -15.60
CA GLY A 16 2.49 -6.95 -14.49
C GLY A 16 2.81 -5.55 -13.96
N HIS A 17 2.31 -5.22 -12.77
CA HIS A 17 2.91 -4.16 -11.97
C HIS A 17 4.38 -4.54 -11.73
N ALA A 18 5.30 -3.92 -12.47
CA ALA A 18 6.68 -3.81 -11.99
C ALA A 18 6.60 -3.26 -10.57
N PRO A 19 7.28 -3.85 -9.57
CA PRO A 19 7.16 -3.40 -8.20
C PRO A 19 7.50 -1.92 -8.20
N SER A 20 6.48 -1.10 -7.98
CA SER A 20 6.70 0.34 -7.91
C SER A 20 7.66 0.57 -6.76
N LEU A 21 8.50 1.60 -6.82
CA LEU A 21 9.34 1.97 -5.67
C LEU A 21 8.50 2.09 -4.38
N PHE A 22 7.23 2.48 -4.55
CA PHE A 22 6.21 2.46 -3.52
C PHE A 22 5.96 1.07 -2.89
N ASP A 23 5.88 0.00 -3.68
CA ASP A 23 5.70 -1.38 -3.16
C ASP A 23 6.91 -1.86 -2.37
N GLY A 24 8.12 -1.49 -2.82
CA GLY A 24 9.37 -1.78 -2.11
C GLY A 24 9.43 -1.09 -0.74
N VAL A 25 9.11 0.20 -0.70
CA VAL A 25 9.05 0.98 0.55
C VAL A 25 7.93 0.45 1.46
N ARG A 26 6.75 0.12 0.92
CA ARG A 26 5.65 -0.47 1.69
C ARG A 26 6.05 -1.77 2.36
N ARG A 27 6.74 -2.67 1.63
CA ARG A 27 7.25 -3.93 2.19
C ARG A 27 8.32 -3.70 3.25
N LEU A 28 9.22 -2.74 3.04
CA LEU A 28 10.25 -2.38 4.01
C LEU A 28 9.61 -1.87 5.33
N VAL A 29 8.60 -1.02 5.23
CA VAL A 29 7.87 -0.50 6.39
C VAL A 29 7.07 -1.61 7.09
N LEU A 30 6.42 -2.50 6.34
CA LEU A 30 5.74 -3.66 6.93
C LEU A 30 6.74 -4.58 7.65
N ALA A 31 7.92 -4.79 7.06
CA ALA A 31 8.97 -5.58 7.68
C ALA A 31 9.56 -4.93 8.93
N SER A 32 9.72 -3.61 8.96
CA SER A 32 10.22 -2.89 10.14
C SER A 32 9.25 -2.91 11.31
N ILE A 33 7.94 -3.00 11.04
CA ILE A 33 6.89 -3.19 12.05
C ILE A 33 6.80 -4.67 12.51
N GLY A 34 7.59 -5.57 11.90
CA GLY A 34 7.57 -6.99 12.22
C GLY A 34 6.47 -7.79 11.51
N ALA A 35 5.86 -7.23 10.46
CA ALA A 35 4.80 -7.87 9.70
C ALA A 35 5.29 -8.84 8.59
N VAL A 36 6.59 -9.16 8.54
CA VAL A 36 7.03 -10.38 7.83
C VAL A 36 6.56 -11.56 8.66
N ALA A 37 5.35 -12.01 8.32
CA ALA A 37 4.42 -12.69 9.20
C ALA A 37 5.00 -13.94 9.88
N ILE A 38 5.17 -13.88 11.20
CA ILE A 38 5.17 -15.07 12.04
C ILE A 38 3.71 -15.42 12.30
N THR A 39 3.29 -16.61 11.88
CA THR A 39 1.93 -17.11 12.15
C THR A 39 1.85 -17.68 13.56
N ARG A 40 0.62 -17.80 14.09
CA ARG A 40 0.37 -18.46 15.37
C ARG A 40 0.99 -19.86 15.39
N ASP A 41 0.77 -20.63 14.33
CA ASP A 41 1.27 -21.99 14.20
C ASP A 41 2.80 -22.06 14.24
N GLU A 42 3.49 -21.09 13.64
CA GLU A 42 4.95 -21.05 13.66
C GLU A 42 5.49 -20.65 15.04
N ALA A 43 4.80 -19.75 15.75
CA ALA A 43 5.13 -19.40 17.12
C ALA A 43 4.90 -20.57 18.10
N GLU A 44 3.81 -21.32 17.92
CA GLU A 44 3.51 -22.52 18.71
C GLU A 44 4.58 -23.60 18.51
N LYS A 45 4.98 -23.89 17.27
CA LYS A 45 6.08 -24.84 16.99
C LYS A 45 7.40 -24.44 17.66
N VAL A 46 7.73 -23.15 17.68
CA VAL A 46 8.97 -22.68 18.33
C VAL A 46 8.89 -22.91 19.83
N ILE A 47 7.74 -22.65 20.46
CA ILE A 47 7.53 -22.94 21.89
C ILE A 47 7.63 -24.44 22.17
N ASP A 48 6.99 -25.28 21.34
CA ASP A 48 7.03 -26.73 21.49
C ASP A 48 8.47 -27.27 21.37
N GLN A 49 9.24 -26.76 20.41
CA GLN A 49 10.66 -27.11 20.27
C GLN A 49 11.50 -26.73 21.50
N LEU A 50 11.19 -25.60 22.15
CA LEU A 50 11.88 -25.18 23.38
C LEU A 50 11.53 -26.09 24.56
N VAL A 51 10.29 -26.57 24.63
CA VAL A 51 9.85 -27.55 25.64
C VAL A 51 10.51 -28.90 25.41
N GLU A 52 10.54 -29.40 24.18
CA GLU A 52 11.18 -30.67 23.81
C GLU A 52 12.68 -30.68 24.10
N ARG A 53 13.36 -29.53 23.90
CA ARG A 53 14.78 -29.36 24.23
C ARG A 53 15.04 -29.22 25.73
N GLY A 54 14.00 -29.14 26.56
CA GLY A 54 14.11 -28.90 28.00
C GLY A 54 14.57 -27.48 28.36
N GLU A 55 14.60 -26.56 27.39
CA GLU A 55 14.90 -25.14 27.59
C GLU A 55 13.70 -24.40 28.21
N LEU A 56 12.51 -24.99 28.14
CA LEU A 56 11.27 -24.46 28.69
C LEU A 56 10.48 -25.56 29.42
N ALA A 57 9.89 -25.23 30.56
CA ALA A 57 9.00 -26.17 31.25
C ALA A 57 7.68 -26.32 30.48
N GLN A 58 7.13 -27.54 30.41
CA GLN A 58 5.87 -27.83 29.72
C GLN A 58 4.72 -26.90 30.14
N LYS A 59 4.58 -26.69 31.46
CA LYS A 59 3.58 -25.78 32.04
C LYS A 59 3.75 -24.33 31.59
N GLU A 60 4.99 -23.89 31.36
CA GLU A 60 5.30 -22.54 30.90
C GLU A 60 5.03 -22.40 29.38
N GLY A 61 5.31 -23.45 28.60
CA GLY A 61 4.97 -23.49 27.18
C GLY A 61 3.46 -23.39 26.94
N GLU A 62 2.67 -24.16 27.68
CA GLU A 62 1.20 -24.08 27.61
C GLU A 62 0.67 -22.68 27.96
N ARG A 63 1.27 -22.04 28.97
CA ARG A 63 0.94 -20.67 29.36
C ARG A 63 1.24 -19.68 28.24
N LEU A 64 2.44 -19.74 27.66
CA LEU A 64 2.88 -18.87 26.57
C LEU A 64 2.00 -19.02 25.33
N THR A 65 1.65 -20.24 24.95
CA THR A 65 0.74 -20.51 23.82
C THR A 65 -0.65 -19.93 24.06
N SER A 66 -1.19 -20.06 25.28
CA SER A 66 -2.48 -19.47 25.66
C SER A 66 -2.45 -17.93 25.63
N GLU A 67 -1.39 -17.34 26.17
CA GLU A 67 -1.18 -15.89 26.18
C GLU A 67 -1.00 -15.32 24.77
N LEU A 68 -0.24 -16.00 23.90
CA LEU A 68 -0.13 -15.63 22.48
C LEU A 68 -1.49 -15.61 21.81
N GLY A 69 -2.30 -16.65 22.03
CA GLY A 69 -3.65 -16.73 21.49
C GLY A 69 -4.56 -15.60 22.01
N GLN A 70 -4.48 -15.25 23.29
CA GLN A 70 -5.24 -14.14 23.87
C GLN A 70 -4.78 -12.79 23.31
N ARG A 71 -3.47 -12.53 23.24
CA ARG A 71 -2.91 -11.29 22.71
C ARG A 71 -3.30 -11.09 21.26
N LEU A 72 -3.16 -12.12 20.42
CA LEU A 72 -3.57 -12.06 19.01
C LEU A 72 -5.06 -11.70 18.85
N ARG A 73 -5.93 -12.26 19.69
CA ARG A 73 -7.37 -11.93 19.70
C ARG A 73 -7.63 -10.50 20.19
N ALA A 74 -6.96 -10.07 21.26
CA ALA A 74 -7.06 -8.72 21.80
C ALA A 74 -6.57 -7.68 20.79
N THR A 75 -5.40 -7.87 20.20
CA THR A 75 -4.85 -6.98 19.17
C THR A 75 -5.74 -6.93 17.94
N ARG A 76 -6.40 -8.04 17.55
CA ARG A 76 -7.36 -8.03 16.45
C ARG A 76 -8.62 -7.21 16.79
N ALA A 77 -9.17 -7.38 17.99
CA ALA A 77 -10.30 -6.59 18.46
C ALA A 77 -9.95 -5.10 18.62
N GLU A 78 -8.76 -4.80 19.10
CA GLU A 78 -8.22 -3.43 19.20
C GLU A 78 -7.90 -2.85 17.82
N ALA A 79 -7.45 -3.63 16.85
CA ALA A 79 -7.29 -3.16 15.47
C ALA A 79 -8.64 -2.82 14.85
N GLU A 80 -9.69 -3.57 15.16
CA GLU A 80 -11.05 -3.29 14.70
C GLU A 80 -11.65 -2.01 15.32
N GLN A 81 -11.32 -1.69 16.58
CA GLN A 81 -11.88 -0.52 17.29
C GLN A 81 -10.93 0.70 17.36
N GLY A 82 -9.67 0.49 17.72
CA GLY A 82 -8.62 1.49 17.89
C GLY A 82 -7.67 1.65 16.69
N GLY A 83 -7.68 0.71 15.74
CA GLY A 83 -6.90 0.82 14.50
C GLY A 83 -7.20 2.09 13.71
N THR A 84 -8.42 2.63 13.82
CA THR A 84 -8.79 3.90 13.20
C THR A 84 -8.03 5.11 13.75
N HIS A 85 -7.63 5.11 15.04
CA HIS A 85 -6.91 6.23 15.63
C HIS A 85 -5.41 6.17 15.32
N LEU A 86 -4.79 5.00 15.46
CA LEU A 86 -3.38 4.81 15.08
C LEU A 86 -3.18 5.02 13.57
N ASN A 87 -4.07 4.49 12.74
CA ASN A 87 -3.96 4.66 11.29
C ASN A 87 -4.05 6.16 10.90
N ARG A 88 -4.89 6.93 11.60
CA ARG A 88 -5.02 8.38 11.36
C ARG A 88 -3.76 9.15 11.76
N GLN A 89 -3.11 8.80 12.87
CA GLN A 89 -1.85 9.42 13.26
C GLN A 89 -0.71 9.09 12.27
N ILE A 90 -0.68 7.84 11.80
CA ILE A 90 0.28 7.40 10.78
C ILE A 90 0.03 8.14 9.46
N GLU A 91 -1.22 8.21 8.99
CA GLU A 91 -1.60 8.97 7.78
C GLU A 91 -1.19 10.44 7.89
N GLN A 92 -1.47 11.09 9.02
CA GLN A 92 -1.07 12.48 9.25
C GLN A 92 0.46 12.66 9.21
N GLY A 93 1.21 11.73 9.80
CA GLY A 93 2.68 11.76 9.76
C GLY A 93 3.23 11.59 8.34
N ILE A 94 2.64 10.68 7.56
CA ILE A 94 3.01 10.47 6.15
C ILE A 94 2.71 11.73 5.35
N GLU A 95 1.52 12.30 5.48
CA GLU A 95 1.11 13.50 4.73
C GLU A 95 2.01 14.71 5.06
N GLN A 96 2.40 14.86 6.32
CA GLN A 96 3.33 15.91 6.74
C GLN A 96 4.74 15.73 6.14
N VAL A 97 5.25 14.50 6.06
CA VAL A 97 6.55 14.20 5.44
C VAL A 97 6.49 14.42 3.93
N LEU A 98 5.42 13.94 3.27
CA LEU A 98 5.23 14.14 1.83
C LEU A 98 5.13 15.63 1.48
N GLY A 99 4.44 16.42 2.30
CA GLY A 99 4.40 17.88 2.16
C GLY A 99 5.77 18.53 2.31
N ARG A 100 6.60 18.09 3.27
CA ARG A 100 7.98 18.59 3.44
C ARG A 100 8.90 18.22 2.27
N LEU A 101 8.65 17.08 1.64
CA LEU A 101 9.39 16.62 0.46
C LEU A 101 8.83 17.17 -0.85
N ASN A 102 7.82 18.05 -0.78
CA ASN A 102 7.16 18.66 -1.93
C ASN A 102 6.58 17.61 -2.91
N ILE A 103 6.17 16.45 -2.38
CA ILE A 103 5.58 15.37 -3.16
C ILE A 103 4.07 15.62 -3.23
N PRO A 104 3.51 15.94 -4.42
CA PRO A 104 2.09 16.20 -4.58
C PRO A 104 1.26 14.91 -4.40
N SER A 105 0.07 15.06 -3.83
CA SER A 105 -0.86 13.95 -3.66
C SER A 105 -1.49 13.54 -4.99
N LYS A 106 -1.94 12.28 -5.07
CA LYS A 106 -2.70 11.75 -6.21
C LYS A 106 -3.90 12.63 -6.57
N ARG A 107 -4.66 13.08 -5.56
CA ARG A 107 -5.84 13.95 -5.75
C ARG A 107 -5.48 15.28 -6.41
N GLU A 108 -4.39 15.91 -5.97
CA GLU A 108 -3.94 17.18 -6.54
C GLU A 108 -3.47 17.02 -7.99
N ILE A 109 -2.81 15.91 -8.32
CA ILE A 109 -2.42 15.57 -9.70
C ILE A 109 -3.68 15.42 -10.57
N ASP A 110 -4.70 14.71 -10.09
CA ASP A 110 -5.93 14.47 -10.83
C ASP A 110 -6.72 15.78 -11.05
N GLU A 111 -6.80 16.65 -10.04
CA GLU A 111 -7.43 17.98 -10.16
C GLU A 111 -6.69 18.89 -11.14
N LEU A 112 -5.36 18.91 -11.10
CA LEU A 112 -4.55 19.65 -12.06
C LEU A 112 -4.75 19.11 -13.48
N THR A 113 -4.82 17.79 -13.63
CA THR A 113 -5.05 17.13 -14.92
C THR A 113 -6.41 17.54 -15.50
N ALA A 114 -7.46 17.58 -14.67
CA ALA A 114 -8.78 18.03 -15.09
C ALA A 114 -8.78 19.50 -15.51
N LYS A 115 -8.13 20.39 -14.73
CA LYS A 115 -8.01 21.82 -15.08
C LYS A 115 -7.22 22.04 -16.38
N ILE A 116 -6.17 21.26 -16.61
CA ILE A 116 -5.39 21.32 -17.86
C ILE A 116 -6.26 20.89 -19.04
N ALA A 117 -7.06 19.83 -18.90
CA ALA A 117 -7.98 19.39 -19.94
C ALA A 117 -9.02 20.47 -20.27
N GLU A 118 -9.59 21.12 -19.26
CA GLU A 118 -10.54 22.22 -19.42
C GLU A 118 -9.90 23.42 -20.13
N LEU A 119 -8.73 23.86 -19.68
CA LEU A 119 -8.00 24.97 -20.31
C LEU A 119 -7.64 24.66 -21.77
N ASN A 120 -7.22 23.43 -22.06
CA ASN A 120 -6.94 23.01 -23.44
C ASN A 120 -8.20 23.06 -24.32
N ALA A 121 -9.36 22.68 -23.78
CA ALA A 121 -10.63 22.79 -24.50
C ALA A 121 -11.01 24.25 -24.79
N GLN A 122 -10.81 25.15 -23.82
CA GLN A 122 -11.05 26.58 -24.01
C GLN A 122 -10.10 27.21 -25.05
N ILE A 123 -8.80 26.85 -25.01
CA ILE A 123 -7.81 27.31 -25.99
C ILE A 123 -8.16 26.80 -27.40
N ALA A 124 -8.61 25.54 -27.53
CA ALA A 124 -9.02 24.98 -28.82
C ALA A 124 -10.24 25.73 -29.39
N ALA A 125 -11.24 26.03 -28.56
CA ALA A 125 -12.40 26.80 -28.96
C ALA A 125 -12.03 28.23 -29.41
N LEU A 126 -11.15 28.91 -28.67
CA LEU A 126 -10.66 30.24 -29.04
C LEU A 126 -9.84 30.24 -30.34
N LYS A 127 -8.99 29.24 -30.56
CA LYS A 127 -8.25 29.08 -31.83
C LYS A 127 -9.20 28.86 -33.02
N SER A 128 -10.24 28.03 -32.87
CA SER A 128 -11.24 27.83 -33.93
C SER A 128 -12.10 29.07 -34.21
N GLY A 129 -12.23 29.98 -33.24
CA GLY A 129 -12.90 31.27 -33.43
C GLY A 129 -12.00 32.34 -34.06
N GLY A 130 -10.67 32.24 -33.88
CA GLY A 130 -9.68 33.16 -34.42
C GLY A 130 -9.37 32.96 -35.91
N ASP A 131 -9.57 31.76 -36.46
CA ASP A 131 -9.34 31.45 -37.89
C ASP A 131 -10.52 31.87 -38.81
N GLN A 132 -11.55 32.55 -38.29
CA GLN A 132 -12.73 32.98 -39.05
C GLN A 132 -12.79 34.50 -39.32
N HIS A 133 -11.69 35.22 -39.11
CA HIS A 133 -11.46 36.61 -39.54
C HIS A 133 -10.09 36.73 -40.22
#